data_AF-A0A372RLK5-F1
#
_entry.id   AF-A0A372RLK5-F1
#
_cell.length_a   1.000
_cell.length_b   1.000
_cell.length_c   1.000
_cell.angle_alpha   90.00
_cell.angle_beta   90.00
_cell.angle_gamma   90.00
#
_symmetry.space_group_name_H-M   'P 1'
#
loop_
_entity.id
_entity.type
_entity.pdbx_description
1 polymer ?
#
loop_
_entity_poly.entity_id
_entity_poly.type
_entity_poly.pdbx_seq_one_letter_code
_entity_poly.pdbx_strand_id
1 'polypeptide(L)'
;MKEAEIWEHVLKWGLEKNPTLLPDPATWSDDDFKIMENTLQYCLSLIRFFSLSSIDFSRKVHPYKKLLKQRLYEELLGSYLVSDIEPSNNILLPRYRNIDGIIDSKIVSLNIVSLVSRWIDKIDTKSKFAYTRELYLPYEFKLLLRGTRNGFTPKKFHELCDDIPHTVTFIKIKETGEIIGGYNPLIWKSHSSGQWGKTKDSFIYSFKSKNEFKDPILSHVKIINNALYYHNGYGPTFDNDLLLYEKEKIGLKDYDGFSCRLDSYEKKIRTTEKFSIDDYEVFKIVNKED
;
A
#
# COMPACT_ATOMS: atom_id res chain seq x y z
N MET A 1 -13.89 -13.69 -4.09
CA MET A 1 -13.89 -13.85 -5.54
C MET A 1 -12.87 -12.86 -6.09
N LYS A 2 -11.83 -13.37 -6.74
CA LYS A 2 -10.81 -12.55 -7.40
C LYS A 2 -11.44 -11.85 -8.61
N GLU A 3 -10.88 -10.72 -9.03
CA GLU A 3 -11.45 -10.00 -10.19
C GLU A 3 -11.39 -10.83 -11.48
N ALA A 4 -10.38 -11.70 -11.61
CA ALA A 4 -10.28 -12.66 -12.72
C ALA A 4 -11.48 -13.62 -12.78
N GLU A 5 -11.94 -14.10 -11.64
CA GLU A 5 -13.12 -14.97 -11.55
C GLU A 5 -14.40 -14.21 -11.91
N ILE A 6 -14.51 -12.93 -11.51
CA ILE A 6 -15.63 -12.07 -11.90
C ILE A 6 -15.67 -11.91 -13.42
N TRP A 7 -14.52 -11.66 -14.06
CA TRP A 7 -14.42 -11.56 -15.51
C TRP A 7 -14.85 -12.86 -16.21
N GLU A 8 -14.40 -14.02 -15.73
CA GLU A 8 -14.78 -15.32 -16.28
C GLU A 8 -16.29 -15.58 -16.15
N HIS A 9 -16.91 -15.20 -15.04
CA HIS A 9 -18.36 -15.29 -14.86
C HIS A 9 -19.12 -14.37 -15.81
N VAL A 10 -18.64 -13.15 -16.04
CA VAL A 10 -19.25 -12.21 -17.00
C VAL A 10 -19.14 -12.75 -18.42
N LEU A 11 -17.99 -13.30 -18.82
CA LEU A 11 -17.81 -13.95 -20.12
C LEU A 11 -18.75 -15.15 -20.28
N LYS A 12 -18.81 -16.03 -19.27
CA LYS A 12 -19.71 -17.20 -19.30
C LYS A 12 -21.17 -16.78 -19.47
N TRP A 13 -21.62 -15.78 -18.72
CA TRP A 13 -22.97 -15.23 -18.86
C TRP A 13 -23.21 -14.64 -20.26
N GLY A 14 -22.23 -13.92 -20.82
CA GLY A 14 -22.30 -13.39 -22.19
C GLY A 14 -22.47 -14.48 -23.25
N LEU A 15 -21.75 -15.59 -23.11
CA LEU A 15 -21.87 -16.77 -23.98
C LEU A 15 -23.25 -17.44 -23.85
N GLU A 16 -23.75 -17.61 -22.63
CA GLU A 16 -25.09 -18.17 -22.38
C GLU A 16 -26.21 -17.29 -23.00
N LYS A 17 -26.00 -15.97 -23.09
CA LYS A 17 -26.92 -15.05 -23.77
C LYS A 17 -26.81 -15.06 -25.29
N ASN A 18 -25.74 -15.61 -25.84
CA ASN A 18 -25.50 -15.68 -27.28
C ASN A 18 -25.12 -17.11 -27.71
N PRO A 19 -26.08 -18.06 -27.74
CA PRO A 19 -25.79 -19.48 -27.94
C PRO A 19 -25.14 -19.84 -29.29
N THR A 20 -25.15 -18.93 -30.25
CA THR A 20 -24.48 -19.09 -31.55
C THR A 20 -22.97 -18.88 -31.49
N LEU A 21 -22.48 -18.21 -30.44
CA LEU A 21 -21.05 -17.94 -30.26
C LEU A 21 -20.35 -19.15 -29.65
N LEU A 22 -19.26 -19.58 -30.30
CA LEU A 22 -18.38 -20.59 -29.75
C LEU A 22 -17.56 -20.01 -28.57
N PRO A 23 -17.14 -20.81 -27.59
CA PRO A 23 -16.39 -20.28 -26.45
C PRO A 23 -15.01 -19.68 -26.80
N ASP A 24 -14.37 -20.15 -27.87
CA ASP A 24 -13.04 -19.70 -28.30
C ASP A 24 -13.12 -18.38 -29.11
N PRO A 25 -12.61 -17.26 -28.60
CA PRO A 25 -12.65 -15.98 -29.31
C PRO A 25 -11.77 -15.94 -30.56
N ALA A 26 -10.84 -16.89 -30.75
CA ALA A 26 -10.05 -16.98 -31.97
C ALA A 26 -10.92 -17.32 -33.20
N THR A 27 -12.09 -17.92 -33.00
CA THR A 27 -13.02 -18.29 -34.08
C THR A 27 -14.05 -17.19 -34.40
N TRP A 28 -14.02 -16.06 -33.69
CA TRP A 28 -15.05 -15.02 -33.79
C TRP A 28 -14.76 -14.04 -34.94
N SER A 29 -15.79 -13.74 -35.71
CA SER A 29 -15.83 -12.64 -36.67
C SER A 29 -16.00 -11.28 -35.97
N ASP A 30 -15.83 -10.18 -36.70
CA ASP A 30 -16.07 -8.84 -36.14
C ASP A 30 -17.54 -8.63 -35.73
N ASP A 31 -18.48 -9.27 -36.42
CA ASP A 31 -19.90 -9.26 -36.05
C ASP A 31 -20.16 -10.02 -34.74
N ASP A 32 -19.48 -11.16 -34.54
CA ASP A 32 -19.54 -11.93 -33.29
C ASP A 32 -19.03 -11.11 -32.09
N PHE A 33 -17.90 -10.40 -32.27
CA PHE A 33 -17.38 -9.49 -31.26
C PHE A 33 -18.37 -8.36 -30.94
N LYS A 34 -19.05 -7.82 -31.95
CA LYS A 34 -20.06 -6.76 -31.77
C LYS A 34 -21.29 -7.26 -31.01
N ILE A 35 -21.74 -8.48 -31.28
CA ILE A 35 -22.83 -9.14 -30.53
C ILE A 35 -22.45 -9.28 -29.05
N MET A 36 -21.25 -9.78 -28.77
CA MET A 36 -20.76 -9.94 -27.40
C MET A 36 -20.54 -8.59 -26.70
N GLU A 37 -19.98 -7.59 -27.39
CA GLU A 37 -19.79 -6.24 -26.86
C GLU A 37 -21.13 -5.62 -26.43
N ASN A 38 -22.15 -5.69 -27.28
CA ASN A 38 -23.50 -5.20 -26.97
C ASN A 38 -24.10 -5.92 -25.76
N THR A 39 -23.88 -7.22 -25.65
CA THR A 39 -24.37 -8.03 -24.52
C THR A 39 -23.70 -7.62 -23.20
N LEU A 40 -22.39 -7.39 -23.24
CA LEU A 40 -21.56 -7.10 -22.06
C LEU A 40 -21.42 -5.61 -21.75
N GLN A 41 -22.01 -4.71 -22.55
CA GLN A 41 -21.74 -3.26 -22.49
C GLN A 41 -21.85 -2.66 -21.07
N TYR A 42 -22.81 -3.11 -20.26
CA TYR A 42 -23.02 -2.63 -18.90
C TYR A 42 -22.12 -3.31 -17.86
N CYS A 43 -21.60 -4.49 -18.18
CA CYS A 43 -20.71 -5.24 -17.30
C CYS A 43 -19.24 -4.84 -17.51
N LEU A 44 -18.82 -4.57 -18.75
CA LEU A 44 -17.43 -4.26 -19.11
C LEU A 44 -16.88 -3.08 -18.31
N SER A 45 -17.68 -2.04 -18.10
CA SER A 45 -17.28 -0.85 -17.32
C SER A 45 -17.15 -1.10 -15.82
N LEU A 46 -17.69 -2.22 -15.31
CA LEU A 46 -17.68 -2.58 -13.89
C LEU A 46 -16.51 -3.52 -13.52
N ILE A 47 -15.81 -4.07 -14.51
CA ILE A 47 -14.66 -4.95 -14.31
C ILE A 47 -13.41 -4.10 -14.02
N ARG A 48 -12.72 -4.42 -12.93
CA ARG A 48 -11.46 -3.77 -12.54
C ARG A 48 -10.28 -4.44 -13.23
N PHE A 49 -10.16 -4.27 -14.55
CA PHE A 49 -9.12 -4.95 -15.32
C PHE A 49 -7.69 -4.68 -14.82
N PHE A 50 -7.43 -3.51 -14.24
CA PHE A 50 -6.13 -3.17 -13.66
C PHE A 50 -5.78 -3.96 -12.40
N SER A 51 -6.77 -4.55 -11.74
CA SER A 51 -6.62 -5.40 -10.55
C SER A 51 -6.34 -6.86 -10.89
N LEU A 52 -6.12 -7.19 -12.16
CA LEU A 52 -5.70 -8.52 -12.58
C LEU A 52 -4.18 -8.67 -12.41
N SER A 53 -3.73 -9.91 -12.24
CA SER A 53 -2.32 -10.24 -12.46
C SER A 53 -1.99 -10.10 -13.95
N SER A 54 -0.71 -9.89 -14.29
CA SER A 54 -0.26 -9.90 -15.69
C SER A 54 -0.57 -11.23 -16.38
N ILE A 55 -0.53 -12.33 -15.62
CA ILE A 55 -0.84 -13.69 -16.08
C ILE A 55 -2.33 -13.82 -16.41
N ASP A 56 -3.21 -13.40 -15.51
CA ASP A 56 -4.66 -13.45 -15.73
C ASP A 56 -5.07 -12.52 -16.88
N PHE A 57 -4.49 -11.32 -16.95
CA PHE A 57 -4.71 -10.42 -18.08
C PHE A 57 -4.32 -11.10 -19.40
N SER A 58 -3.11 -11.66 -19.48
CA SER A 58 -2.60 -12.30 -20.70
C SER A 58 -3.41 -13.53 -21.11
N ARG A 59 -3.85 -14.36 -20.16
CA ARG A 59 -4.54 -15.62 -20.46
C ARG A 59 -6.06 -15.47 -20.62
N LYS A 60 -6.68 -14.57 -19.85
CA LYS A 60 -8.15 -14.51 -19.72
C LYS A 60 -8.76 -13.29 -20.39
N VAL A 61 -8.03 -12.16 -20.49
CA VAL A 61 -8.58 -10.90 -21.04
C VAL A 61 -8.05 -10.63 -22.44
N HIS A 62 -6.74 -10.80 -22.66
CA HIS A 62 -6.09 -10.54 -23.94
C HIS A 62 -6.74 -11.27 -25.14
N PRO A 63 -7.19 -12.55 -25.03
CA PRO A 63 -7.90 -13.21 -26.14
C PRO A 63 -9.16 -12.46 -26.58
N TYR A 64 -9.79 -11.71 -25.68
CA TYR A 64 -11.00 -10.92 -25.92
C TYR A 64 -10.72 -9.42 -26.09
N LYS A 65 -9.48 -9.02 -26.44
CA LYS A 65 -9.06 -7.61 -26.52
C LYS A 65 -9.96 -6.72 -27.39
N LYS A 66 -10.63 -7.28 -28.41
CA LYS A 66 -11.56 -6.55 -29.28
C LYS A 66 -12.84 -6.08 -28.54
N LEU A 67 -13.18 -6.67 -27.40
CA LEU A 67 -14.27 -6.20 -26.53
C LEU A 67 -13.90 -4.96 -25.71
N LEU A 68 -12.61 -4.62 -25.64
CA LEU A 68 -12.13 -3.48 -24.89
C LEU A 68 -11.92 -2.29 -25.83
N LYS A 69 -12.31 -1.11 -25.37
CA LYS A 69 -11.96 0.14 -26.06
C LYS A 69 -10.45 0.21 -26.23
N GLN A 70 -9.98 0.56 -27.43
CA GLN A 70 -8.56 0.58 -27.78
C GLN A 70 -7.70 1.30 -26.73
N ARG A 71 -8.11 2.51 -26.30
CA ARG A 71 -7.42 3.28 -25.26
C ARG A 71 -7.27 2.54 -23.93
N LEU A 72 -8.34 1.86 -23.47
CA LEU A 72 -8.31 1.11 -22.21
C LEU A 72 -7.33 -0.08 -22.33
N TYR A 73 -7.37 -0.77 -23.46
CA TYR A 73 -6.50 -1.91 -23.70
C TYR A 73 -5.02 -1.50 -23.77
N GLU A 74 -4.70 -0.41 -24.48
CA GLU A 74 -3.34 0.13 -24.57
C GLU A 74 -2.81 0.59 -23.20
N GLU A 75 -3.64 1.30 -22.42
CA GLU A 75 -3.29 1.71 -21.04
C GLU A 75 -3.08 0.50 -20.13
N LEU A 76 -3.95 -0.51 -20.21
CA LEU A 76 -3.85 -1.73 -19.44
C LEU A 76 -2.59 -2.53 -19.80
N LEU A 77 -2.33 -2.75 -21.08
CA LEU A 77 -1.11 -3.41 -21.55
C LEU A 77 0.13 -2.63 -21.10
N GLY A 78 0.10 -1.32 -21.31
CA GLY A 78 1.16 -0.40 -20.91
C GLY A 78 1.43 -0.43 -19.40
N SER A 79 0.39 -0.55 -18.57
CA SER A 79 0.54 -0.61 -17.11
C SER A 79 1.43 -1.75 -16.63
N TYR A 80 1.53 -2.85 -17.39
CA TYR A 80 2.37 -4.01 -17.06
C TYR A 80 3.77 -3.93 -17.69
N LEU A 81 3.95 -3.15 -18.76
CA LEU A 81 5.16 -3.17 -19.60
C LEU A 81 6.00 -1.90 -19.49
N VAL A 82 5.38 -0.75 -19.22
CA VAL A 82 6.00 0.58 -19.32
C VAL A 82 5.70 1.38 -18.06
N SER A 83 6.74 1.88 -17.39
CA SER A 83 6.62 2.64 -16.13
C SER A 83 6.10 4.07 -16.28
N ASP A 84 6.25 4.65 -17.47
CA ASP A 84 6.10 6.10 -17.66
C ASP A 84 4.67 6.52 -18.01
N ILE A 85 3.81 5.56 -18.34
CA ILE A 85 2.39 5.80 -18.65
C ILE A 85 1.67 6.31 -17.40
N GLU A 86 0.96 7.41 -17.57
CA GLU A 86 0.13 7.99 -16.52
C GLU A 86 -1.20 7.25 -16.39
N PRO A 87 -1.58 6.80 -15.18
CA PRO A 87 -2.89 6.22 -14.94
C PRO A 87 -4.01 7.24 -15.17
N SER A 88 -5.04 6.82 -15.89
CA SER A 88 -6.26 7.61 -16.03
C SER A 88 -6.93 7.85 -14.67
N ASN A 89 -7.64 8.98 -14.55
CA ASN A 89 -8.27 9.35 -13.28
C ASN A 89 -9.46 8.47 -12.88
N ASN A 90 -9.99 7.68 -13.81
CA ASN A 90 -11.23 6.92 -13.64
C ASN A 90 -10.99 5.42 -13.41
N ILE A 91 -9.77 5.00 -13.05
CA ILE A 91 -9.48 3.60 -12.76
C ILE A 91 -10.22 3.17 -11.51
N LEU A 92 -11.00 2.10 -11.63
CA LEU A 92 -11.66 1.48 -10.50
C LEU A 92 -10.61 0.81 -9.59
N LEU A 93 -10.59 1.23 -8.32
CA LEU A 93 -9.69 0.70 -7.30
C LEU A 93 -10.03 -0.76 -6.95
N PRO A 94 -9.06 -1.59 -6.54
CA PRO A 94 -9.29 -2.98 -6.15
C PRO A 94 -10.47 -3.16 -5.21
N ARG A 95 -11.28 -4.18 -5.51
CA ARG A 95 -12.44 -4.55 -4.71
C ARG A 95 -11.91 -5.11 -3.39
N TYR A 96 -12.15 -4.44 -2.26
CA TYR A 96 -11.82 -5.00 -0.94
C TYR A 96 -13.06 -5.69 -0.36
N ARG A 97 -12.90 -6.90 0.16
CA ARG A 97 -13.79 -7.42 1.20
C ARG A 97 -13.15 -7.03 2.53
N ASN A 98 -13.95 -6.71 3.54
CA ASN A 98 -13.46 -6.84 4.92
C ASN A 98 -13.06 -8.30 5.08
N ILE A 99 -11.76 -8.59 4.95
CA ILE A 99 -11.24 -9.88 5.35
C ILE A 99 -10.85 -9.67 6.79
N ASP A 100 -11.82 -9.87 7.67
CA ASP A 100 -11.58 -9.92 9.11
C ASP A 100 -10.41 -10.86 9.37
N GLY A 101 -9.43 -10.39 10.15
CA GLY A 101 -8.28 -11.19 10.57
C GLY A 101 -6.98 -11.04 9.76
N ILE A 102 -6.91 -10.26 8.68
CA ILE A 102 -5.60 -10.00 8.01
C ILE A 102 -4.76 -8.97 8.77
N ILE A 103 -5.41 -7.90 9.24
CA ILE A 103 -4.76 -6.84 10.03
C ILE A 103 -5.77 -6.28 11.04
N ASP A 104 -5.37 -6.20 12.30
CA ASP A 104 -6.08 -5.41 13.32
C ASP A 104 -5.60 -3.97 13.24
N SER A 105 -6.12 -3.19 12.28
CA SER A 105 -5.81 -1.76 12.15
C SER A 105 -7.05 -0.89 12.15
N LYS A 106 -7.01 0.20 12.93
CA LYS A 106 -7.99 1.28 12.87
C LYS A 106 -7.58 2.39 11.90
N ILE A 107 -6.28 2.50 11.59
CA ILE A 107 -5.71 3.60 10.78
C ILE A 107 -5.75 3.30 9.29
N VAL A 108 -5.35 2.10 8.85
CA VAL A 108 -5.16 1.78 7.42
C VAL A 108 -6.20 0.82 6.85
N SER A 109 -6.27 0.75 5.52
CA SER A 109 -7.03 -0.25 4.76
C SER A 109 -6.10 -1.33 4.20
N LEU A 110 -6.64 -2.46 3.76
CA LEU A 110 -5.85 -3.54 3.15
C LEU A 110 -5.10 -3.10 1.89
N ASN A 111 -5.60 -2.09 1.17
CA ASN A 111 -4.90 -1.54 0.00
C ASN A 111 -3.57 -0.86 0.40
N ILE A 112 -3.58 -0.09 1.49
CA ILE A 112 -2.36 0.53 2.02
C ILE A 112 -1.38 -0.55 2.51
N VAL A 113 -1.88 -1.55 3.24
CA VAL A 113 -1.07 -2.68 3.72
C VAL A 113 -0.44 -3.44 2.54
N SER A 114 -1.20 -3.66 1.47
CA SER A 114 -0.72 -4.27 0.24
C SER A 114 0.38 -3.45 -0.43
N LEU A 115 0.23 -2.13 -0.50
CA LEU A 115 1.25 -1.24 -1.07
C LEU A 115 2.54 -1.27 -0.25
N VAL A 116 2.44 -1.18 1.07
CA VAL A 116 3.61 -1.27 1.96
C VAL A 116 4.30 -2.63 1.81
N SER A 117 3.53 -3.72 1.72
CA SER A 117 4.08 -5.08 1.50
C SER A 117 4.83 -5.18 0.17
N ARG A 118 4.29 -4.60 -0.91
CA ARG A 118 4.99 -4.53 -2.21
C ARG A 118 6.31 -3.76 -2.09
N TRP A 119 6.34 -2.66 -1.33
CA TRP A 119 7.56 -1.88 -1.14
C TRP A 119 8.63 -2.61 -0.33
N ILE A 120 8.24 -3.39 0.69
CA ILE A 120 9.15 -4.27 1.44
C ILE A 120 9.83 -5.26 0.48
N ASP A 121 9.05 -5.89 -0.39
CA ASP A 121 9.55 -6.88 -1.37
C ASP A 121 10.15 -6.26 -2.64
N LYS A 122 10.16 -4.93 -2.72
CA LYS A 122 10.64 -4.15 -3.87
C LYS A 122 9.89 -4.47 -5.18
N ILE A 123 8.63 -4.88 -5.06
CA ILE A 123 7.71 -5.17 -6.17
C ILE A 123 6.99 -3.89 -6.58
N ASP A 124 6.89 -3.65 -7.89
CA ASP A 124 6.14 -2.52 -8.48
C ASP A 124 6.48 -1.14 -7.92
N THR A 125 7.66 -0.95 -7.31
CA THR A 125 8.06 0.30 -6.63
C THR A 125 8.13 1.51 -7.56
N LYS A 126 8.37 1.27 -8.85
CA LYS A 126 8.38 2.29 -9.91
C LYS A 126 7.07 2.37 -10.69
N SER A 127 6.12 1.48 -10.44
CA SER A 127 4.86 1.44 -11.17
C SER A 127 3.88 2.46 -10.61
N LYS A 128 3.43 3.38 -11.48
CA LYS A 128 2.33 4.29 -11.16
C LYS A 128 0.99 3.56 -11.00
N PHE A 129 0.92 2.28 -11.38
CA PHE A 129 -0.28 1.45 -11.27
C PHE A 129 -0.26 0.51 -10.05
N ALA A 130 0.75 0.57 -9.19
CA ALA A 130 0.85 -0.36 -8.04
C ALA A 130 -0.42 -0.38 -7.16
N TYR A 131 -1.09 0.76 -7.01
CA TYR A 131 -2.32 0.91 -6.22
C TYR A 131 -3.57 0.29 -6.85
N THR A 132 -3.52 -0.08 -8.14
CA THR A 132 -4.64 -0.65 -8.88
C THR A 132 -4.57 -2.17 -8.98
N ARG A 133 -3.42 -2.76 -8.64
CA ARG A 133 -3.15 -4.21 -8.69
C ARG A 133 -3.94 -5.00 -7.66
N GLU A 134 -3.99 -6.32 -7.86
CA GLU A 134 -4.51 -7.23 -6.85
C GLU A 134 -3.80 -7.06 -5.51
N LEU A 135 -4.51 -7.36 -4.42
CA LEU A 135 -3.94 -7.29 -3.07
C LEU A 135 -2.75 -8.25 -2.95
N TYR A 136 -1.62 -7.71 -2.53
CA TYR A 136 -0.38 -8.43 -2.26
C TYR A 136 -0.12 -8.44 -0.76
N LEU A 137 -0.43 -9.56 -0.11
CA LEU A 137 -0.45 -9.68 1.35
C LEU A 137 0.34 -10.92 1.80
N PRO A 138 1.66 -11.00 1.52
CA PRO A 138 2.50 -12.13 1.90
C PRO A 138 2.78 -12.18 3.41
N TYR A 139 2.55 -11.06 4.11
CA TYR A 139 2.82 -10.90 5.53
C TYR A 139 1.54 -10.99 6.39
N GLU A 140 1.70 -11.53 7.60
CA GLU A 140 0.83 -11.28 8.74
C GLU A 140 1.32 -10.03 9.48
N PHE A 141 0.41 -9.09 9.76
CA PHE A 141 0.70 -7.86 10.49
C PHE A 141 0.25 -8.01 11.95
N LYS A 142 1.19 -8.33 12.84
CA LYS A 142 0.95 -8.51 14.27
C LYS A 142 1.03 -7.18 15.00
N LEU A 143 -0.10 -6.68 15.49
CA LEU A 143 -0.18 -5.41 16.21
C LEU A 143 0.62 -5.48 17.53
N LEU A 144 1.68 -4.69 17.63
CA LEU A 144 2.47 -4.54 18.86
C LEU A 144 1.86 -3.46 19.74
N LEU A 145 1.60 -2.29 19.15
CA LEU A 145 1.18 -1.10 19.86
C LEU A 145 0.09 -0.37 19.07
N ARG A 146 -0.92 0.12 19.77
CA ARG A 146 -1.87 1.11 19.29
C ARG A 146 -1.97 2.25 20.30
N GLY A 147 -1.73 3.49 19.90
CA GLY A 147 -1.70 4.66 20.80
C GLY A 147 -2.97 4.80 21.63
N THR A 148 -4.14 4.73 21.00
CA THR A 148 -5.44 4.78 21.69
C THR A 148 -5.71 3.64 22.68
N ARG A 149 -4.96 2.52 22.58
CA ARG A 149 -5.06 1.38 23.50
C ARG A 149 -3.98 1.40 24.58
N ASN A 150 -2.76 1.77 24.20
CA ASN A 150 -1.56 1.54 25.01
C ASN A 150 -0.99 2.84 25.59
N GLY A 151 -1.37 4.00 25.05
CA GLY A 151 -0.83 5.33 25.41
C GLY A 151 0.17 5.86 24.39
N PHE A 152 0.58 7.11 24.56
CA PHE A 152 1.43 7.86 23.62
C PHE A 152 2.80 8.20 24.22
N THR A 153 3.30 7.40 25.16
CA THR A 153 4.59 7.65 25.81
C THR A 153 5.74 6.90 25.13
N PRO A 154 6.95 7.48 25.05
CA PRO A 154 8.15 6.76 24.62
C PRO A 154 8.39 5.47 25.41
N LYS A 155 8.17 5.50 26.73
CA LYS A 155 8.29 4.31 27.59
C LYS A 155 7.42 3.15 27.08
N LYS A 156 6.15 3.41 26.74
CA LYS A 156 5.26 2.36 26.25
C LYS A 156 5.70 1.81 24.90
N PHE A 157 6.21 2.66 24.02
CA PHE A 157 6.76 2.23 22.75
C PHE A 157 7.93 1.26 22.96
N HIS A 158 8.93 1.64 23.75
CA HIS A 158 10.09 0.80 24.01
C HIS A 158 9.73 -0.52 24.72
N GLU A 159 8.81 -0.50 25.69
CA GLU A 159 8.29 -1.72 26.34
C GLU A 159 7.70 -2.74 25.36
N LEU A 160 7.10 -2.28 24.25
CA LEU A 160 6.35 -3.13 23.32
C LEU A 160 7.08 -3.39 21.99
N CYS A 161 8.08 -2.57 21.63
CA CYS A 161 8.67 -2.56 20.28
C CYS A 161 10.19 -2.77 20.26
N ASP A 162 10.91 -2.58 21.38
CA ASP A 162 12.36 -2.83 21.42
C ASP A 162 12.68 -4.31 21.18
N ASP A 163 13.85 -4.55 20.58
CA ASP A 163 14.33 -5.89 20.19
C ASP A 163 13.44 -6.63 19.16
N ILE A 164 12.40 -5.98 18.63
CA ILE A 164 11.54 -6.55 17.60
C ILE A 164 11.98 -6.06 16.21
N PRO A 165 12.42 -6.95 15.31
CA PRO A 165 12.78 -6.59 13.95
C PRO A 165 11.55 -6.51 13.04
N HIS A 166 11.75 -5.98 11.83
CA HIS A 166 10.73 -5.94 10.78
C HIS A 166 9.43 -5.32 11.27
N THR A 167 9.50 -4.04 11.60
CA THR A 167 8.34 -3.29 12.10
C THR A 167 7.87 -2.25 11.11
N VAL A 168 6.55 -2.10 11.01
CA VAL A 168 5.88 -1.09 10.19
C VAL A 168 5.09 -0.18 11.12
N THR A 169 5.30 1.13 10.98
CA THR A 169 4.58 2.15 11.76
C THR A 169 3.58 2.88 10.86
N PHE A 170 2.34 3.02 11.33
CA PHE A 170 1.31 3.88 10.73
C PHE A 170 0.89 4.96 11.71
N ILE A 171 0.90 6.21 11.28
CA ILE A 171 0.54 7.37 12.09
C ILE A 171 -0.59 8.09 11.38
N LYS A 172 -1.72 8.27 12.06
CA LYS A 172 -2.85 9.05 11.55
C LYS A 172 -2.72 10.48 12.03
N ILE A 173 -2.71 11.41 11.09
CA ILE A 173 -2.57 12.83 11.35
C ILE A 173 -3.92 13.41 11.73
N LYS A 174 -3.90 14.24 12.77
CA LYS A 174 -5.08 14.91 13.31
C LYS A 174 -5.68 15.85 12.26
N GLU A 175 -7.00 15.93 12.24
CA GLU A 175 -7.84 16.76 11.33
C GLU A 175 -7.79 16.36 9.84
N THR A 176 -6.63 16.05 9.27
CA THR A 176 -6.51 15.74 7.84
C THR A 176 -6.84 14.28 7.52
N GLY A 177 -6.66 13.38 8.49
CA GLY A 177 -6.78 11.94 8.24
C GLY A 177 -5.66 11.37 7.37
N GLU A 178 -4.64 12.17 7.07
CA GLU A 178 -3.43 11.75 6.36
C GLU A 178 -2.71 10.67 7.15
N ILE A 179 -2.11 9.71 6.42
CA ILE A 179 -1.43 8.58 7.02
C ILE A 179 0.03 8.63 6.61
N ILE A 180 0.91 8.77 7.58
CA ILE A 180 2.36 8.70 7.39
C ILE A 180 2.94 7.51 8.14
N GLY A 181 4.17 7.15 7.83
CA GLY A 181 4.80 6.02 8.49
C GLY A 181 6.15 5.65 7.94
N GLY A 182 6.67 4.53 8.41
CA GLY A 182 7.91 3.96 7.92
C GLY A 182 8.09 2.50 8.30
N TYR A 183 8.94 1.84 7.54
CA TYR A 183 9.34 0.45 7.75
C TYR A 183 10.76 0.40 8.31
N ASN A 184 10.93 -0.21 9.48
CA ASN A 184 12.22 -0.49 10.08
C ASN A 184 12.54 -1.99 9.93
N PRO A 185 13.54 -2.37 9.09
CA PRO A 185 13.97 -3.76 8.95
C PRO A 185 14.85 -4.25 10.12
N LEU A 186 15.39 -3.34 10.93
CA LEU A 186 16.21 -3.65 12.10
C LEU A 186 15.35 -3.72 13.36
N ILE A 187 16.00 -3.93 14.51
CA ILE A 187 15.38 -3.83 15.83
C ILE A 187 15.34 -2.39 16.34
N TRP A 188 14.30 -2.03 17.09
CA TRP A 188 14.31 -0.81 17.90
C TRP A 188 15.17 -0.99 19.15
N LYS A 189 15.75 0.12 19.63
CA LYS A 189 16.62 0.18 20.80
C LYS A 189 16.34 1.46 21.58
N SER A 190 16.54 1.39 22.88
CA SER A 190 16.52 2.53 23.77
C SER A 190 17.95 2.89 24.22
N HIS A 191 18.47 4.04 23.77
CA HIS A 191 19.73 4.63 24.28
C HIS A 191 19.50 5.99 24.95
N SER A 192 20.16 6.25 26.08
CA SER A 192 20.03 7.53 26.80
C SER A 192 20.69 8.71 26.09
N SER A 193 21.76 8.48 25.34
CA SER A 193 22.49 9.51 24.59
C SER A 193 22.06 9.63 23.12
N GLY A 194 21.16 8.76 22.67
CA GLY A 194 20.83 8.60 21.25
C GLY A 194 21.88 7.79 20.47
N GLN A 195 21.42 7.04 19.47
CA GLN A 195 22.30 6.36 18.51
C GLN A 195 21.60 6.24 17.16
N TRP A 196 22.34 6.42 16.06
CA TRP A 196 21.80 6.17 14.73
C TRP A 196 21.86 4.69 14.34
N GLY A 197 20.83 4.23 13.64
CA GLY A 197 20.74 2.92 13.03
C GLY A 197 21.10 2.97 11.55
N LYS A 198 22.00 2.09 11.13
CA LYS A 198 22.46 2.00 9.75
C LYS A 198 21.68 0.97 8.94
N THR A 199 20.94 1.40 7.93
CA THR A 199 20.29 0.49 6.96
C THR A 199 19.98 1.19 5.65
N LYS A 200 19.96 0.43 4.55
CA LYS A 200 19.49 0.89 3.22
C LYS A 200 18.06 0.45 2.91
N ASP A 201 17.53 -0.49 3.68
CA ASP A 201 16.27 -1.18 3.39
C ASP A 201 15.07 -0.56 4.15
N SER A 202 15.32 0.47 4.96
CA SER A 202 14.26 1.31 5.54
C SER A 202 13.65 2.23 4.48
N PHE A 203 12.40 2.62 4.69
CA PHE A 203 11.71 3.62 3.89
C PHE A 203 10.60 4.29 4.71
N ILE A 204 10.25 5.51 4.33
CA ILE A 204 9.11 6.25 4.89
C ILE A 204 8.11 6.57 3.79
N TYR A 205 6.85 6.80 4.19
CA TYR A 205 5.76 7.02 3.25
C TYR A 205 4.68 7.99 3.76
N SER A 206 3.87 8.48 2.82
CA SER A 206 2.64 9.22 3.08
C SER A 206 1.52 8.83 2.11
N PHE A 207 0.30 8.76 2.64
CA PHE A 207 -0.97 8.59 1.94
C PHE A 207 -1.93 9.70 2.35
N LYS A 208 -2.76 10.20 1.41
CA LYS A 208 -3.72 11.27 1.69
C LYS A 208 -4.76 10.87 2.74
N SER A 209 -5.25 9.64 2.69
CA SER A 209 -6.11 9.07 3.73
C SER A 209 -6.24 7.55 3.60
N LYS A 210 -6.96 6.92 4.53
CA LYS A 210 -7.30 5.48 4.50
C LYS A 210 -7.97 5.03 3.19
N ASN A 211 -8.76 5.93 2.58
CA ASN A 211 -9.54 5.67 1.38
C ASN A 211 -8.94 6.32 0.12
N GLU A 212 -8.05 7.31 0.29
CA GLU A 212 -7.33 7.99 -0.79
C GLU A 212 -5.85 7.62 -0.74
N PHE A 213 -5.55 6.43 -1.26
CA PHE A 213 -4.20 5.86 -1.30
C PHE A 213 -3.59 5.86 -2.71
N LYS A 214 -4.23 6.56 -3.66
CA LYS A 214 -3.67 6.86 -4.99
C LYS A 214 -2.51 7.87 -4.82
N ASP A 215 -1.48 7.71 -5.67
CA ASP A 215 -0.28 8.57 -5.71
C ASP A 215 0.42 8.73 -4.35
N PRO A 216 0.78 7.64 -3.68
CA PRO A 216 1.49 7.72 -2.40
C PRO A 216 2.90 8.30 -2.58
N ILE A 217 3.41 8.91 -1.52
CA ILE A 217 4.83 9.26 -1.45
C ILE A 217 5.57 8.08 -0.83
N LEU A 218 6.55 7.53 -1.56
CA LEU A 218 7.54 6.58 -1.06
C LEU A 218 8.91 7.23 -1.12
N SER A 219 9.61 7.22 0.02
CA SER A 219 10.91 7.84 0.21
C SER A 219 11.89 6.83 0.80
N HIS A 220 12.94 6.50 0.06
CA HIS A 220 13.97 5.57 0.51
C HIS A 220 15.10 6.30 1.23
N VAL A 221 15.91 5.54 1.98
CA VAL A 221 17.10 6.06 2.65
C VAL A 221 18.11 6.55 1.62
N LYS A 222 18.55 7.80 1.79
CA LYS A 222 19.66 8.42 1.08
C LYS A 222 20.96 8.37 1.91
N ILE A 223 20.88 8.67 3.21
CA ILE A 223 22.02 8.65 4.13
C ILE A 223 21.95 7.39 5.01
N ILE A 224 22.62 6.33 4.53
CA ILE A 224 22.52 4.97 5.10
C ILE A 224 22.88 4.91 6.59
N ASN A 225 23.84 5.71 7.05
CA ASN A 225 24.31 5.69 8.44
C ASN A 225 23.31 6.30 9.44
N ASN A 226 22.33 7.06 8.95
CA ASN A 226 21.42 7.84 9.78
C ASN A 226 19.96 7.38 9.67
N ALA A 227 19.67 6.30 8.93
CA ALA A 227 18.30 5.89 8.56
C ALA A 227 17.30 5.82 9.73
N LEU A 228 17.77 5.46 10.92
CA LEU A 228 16.97 5.33 12.14
C LEU A 228 17.64 6.07 13.28
N TYR A 229 16.87 6.46 14.29
CA TYR A 229 17.40 7.06 15.51
C TYR A 229 16.80 6.39 16.75
N TYR A 230 17.67 5.96 17.65
CA TYR A 230 17.34 5.19 18.85
C TYR A 230 17.57 6.03 20.08
N HIS A 231 16.51 6.42 20.80
CA HIS A 231 16.63 7.24 22.00
C HIS A 231 15.43 7.03 22.95
N ASN A 232 15.66 6.92 24.26
CA ASN A 232 14.61 6.57 25.25
C ASN A 232 13.40 7.52 25.28
N GLY A 233 13.62 8.81 25.00
CA GLY A 233 12.58 9.84 24.86
C GLY A 233 11.88 9.91 23.49
N TYR A 234 12.13 8.96 22.58
CA TYR A 234 11.59 8.96 21.22
C TYR A 234 10.74 7.71 20.98
N GLY A 235 9.82 7.80 20.03
CA GLY A 235 9.07 6.67 19.49
C GLY A 235 9.71 6.13 18.22
N PRO A 236 8.90 5.60 17.28
CA PRO A 236 9.37 5.25 15.95
C PRO A 236 10.01 6.47 15.27
N THR A 237 11.30 6.39 14.99
CA THR A 237 12.09 7.54 14.49
C THR A 237 12.98 7.15 13.32
N PHE A 238 12.74 7.79 12.19
CA PHE A 238 13.43 7.63 10.91
C PHE A 238 14.25 8.91 10.64
N ASP A 239 15.27 9.11 11.47
CA ASP A 239 16.05 10.35 11.57
C ASP A 239 15.17 11.61 11.74
N ASN A 240 15.58 12.73 11.15
CA ASN A 240 14.80 13.96 11.13
C ASN A 240 13.59 13.89 10.17
N ASP A 241 13.50 12.87 9.33
CA ASP A 241 12.46 12.73 8.30
C ASP A 241 11.11 12.25 8.81
N LEU A 242 11.08 11.53 9.93
CA LEU A 242 9.86 11.22 10.67
C LEU A 242 10.19 10.90 12.12
N LEU A 243 9.73 11.72 13.06
CA LEU A 243 10.03 11.55 14.48
C LEU A 243 8.87 11.89 15.40
N LEU A 244 8.69 11.03 16.42
CA LEU A 244 7.78 11.18 17.55
C LEU A 244 8.64 11.27 18.81
N TYR A 245 8.52 12.33 19.59
CA TYR A 245 9.35 12.50 20.79
C TYR A 245 8.66 13.27 21.89
N GLU A 246 9.18 13.07 23.08
CA GLU A 246 8.82 13.79 24.29
C GLU A 246 9.97 14.78 24.60
N LYS A 247 9.66 16.08 24.63
CA LYS A 247 10.67 17.16 24.63
C LYS A 247 11.62 17.14 25.82
N GLU A 248 11.16 16.75 27.01
CA GLU A 248 12.01 16.67 28.20
C GLU A 248 12.86 15.38 28.20
N LYS A 249 12.55 14.43 27.30
CA LYS A 249 13.30 13.20 27.06
C LYS A 249 13.40 12.28 28.29
N ILE A 250 12.44 12.38 29.19
CA ILE A 250 12.28 11.55 30.39
C ILE A 250 11.58 10.23 30.03
N GLY A 251 10.80 10.20 28.94
CA GLY A 251 10.09 9.03 28.42
C GLY A 251 8.76 8.73 29.10
N LEU A 252 8.38 9.51 30.13
CA LEU A 252 7.21 9.27 30.98
C LEU A 252 5.96 10.08 30.57
N LYS A 253 6.14 11.12 29.76
CA LYS A 253 5.05 11.94 29.24
C LYS A 253 4.67 11.48 27.84
N ASP A 254 3.46 11.84 27.43
CA ASP A 254 3.03 11.62 26.04
C ASP A 254 3.91 12.43 25.09
N TYR A 255 4.02 11.95 23.85
CA TYR A 255 4.69 12.68 22.78
C TYR A 255 4.09 14.08 22.63
N ASP A 256 4.93 15.10 22.71
CA ASP A 256 4.56 16.51 22.56
C ASP A 256 5.38 17.20 21.45
N GLY A 257 6.17 16.40 20.72
CA GLY A 257 6.95 16.77 19.56
C GLY A 257 6.73 15.79 18.41
N PHE A 258 6.28 16.31 17.28
CA PHE A 258 6.09 15.56 16.04
C PHE A 258 6.68 16.37 14.89
N SER A 259 7.57 15.77 14.11
CA SER A 259 8.06 16.43 12.92
C SER A 259 8.52 15.51 11.79
N CYS A 260 8.55 16.06 10.59
CA CYS A 260 9.15 15.47 9.41
C CYS A 260 9.93 16.53 8.60
N ARG A 261 11.23 16.34 8.45
CA ARG A 261 12.14 17.22 7.70
C ARG A 261 12.94 16.41 6.72
N LEU A 262 13.13 16.92 5.51
CA LEU A 262 13.96 16.21 4.54
C LEU A 262 15.43 16.25 5.00
N ASP A 263 15.99 15.09 5.32
CA ASP A 263 17.38 14.96 5.79
C ASP A 263 18.03 13.70 5.21
N SER A 264 17.75 12.53 5.81
CA SER A 264 18.36 11.25 5.49
C SER A 264 17.60 10.43 4.45
N TYR A 265 16.42 10.88 4.01
CA TYR A 265 15.61 10.21 2.99
C TYR A 265 15.54 11.02 1.68
N GLU A 266 15.10 10.38 0.60
CA GLU A 266 15.14 10.97 -0.76
C GLU A 266 14.09 12.06 -0.99
N LYS A 267 12.93 11.96 -0.34
CA LYS A 267 11.75 12.79 -0.58
C LYS A 267 11.08 13.21 0.71
N LYS A 268 10.54 14.43 0.70
CA LYS A 268 9.69 14.95 1.78
C LYS A 268 8.33 14.23 1.75
N ILE A 269 7.88 13.72 2.89
CA ILE A 269 6.59 13.00 2.99
C ILE A 269 5.40 13.91 3.33
N ARG A 270 5.65 15.16 3.75
CA ARG A 270 4.61 16.15 4.06
C ARG A 270 5.06 17.56 3.73
N THR A 271 4.14 18.45 3.37
CA THR A 271 4.47 19.87 3.17
C THR A 271 4.79 20.56 4.51
N THR A 272 3.95 20.34 5.53
CA THR A 272 4.11 20.93 6.87
C THR A 272 4.96 20.04 7.76
N GLU A 273 6.05 20.59 8.28
CA GLU A 273 7.03 19.82 9.07
C GLU A 273 6.48 19.39 10.43
N LYS A 274 5.79 20.28 11.15
CA LYS A 274 5.20 19.99 12.46
C LYS A 274 3.74 19.61 12.32
N PHE A 275 3.29 18.68 13.14
CA PHE A 275 1.91 18.19 13.09
C PHE A 275 1.46 17.67 14.46
N SER A 276 0.21 17.21 14.53
CA SER A 276 -0.34 16.46 15.65
C SER A 276 -0.98 15.19 15.10
N ILE A 277 -1.11 14.17 15.95
CA ILE A 277 -1.60 12.86 15.54
C ILE A 277 -2.92 12.55 16.25
N ASP A 278 -3.80 11.81 15.58
CA ASP A 278 -4.98 11.19 16.17
C ASP A 278 -4.61 9.88 16.88
N ASP A 279 -3.81 9.05 16.20
CA ASP A 279 -3.38 7.73 16.70
C ASP A 279 -2.12 7.27 15.95
N TYR A 280 -1.46 6.25 16.47
CA TYR A 280 -0.41 5.51 15.77
C TYR A 280 -0.47 4.03 16.09
N GLU A 281 -0.08 3.20 15.13
CA GLU A 281 -0.01 1.75 15.27
C GLU A 281 1.35 1.25 14.80
N VAL A 282 1.94 0.32 15.56
CA VAL A 282 3.19 -0.36 15.21
C VAL A 282 2.91 -1.84 15.08
N PHE A 283 3.30 -2.43 13.96
CA PHE A 283 3.12 -3.83 13.65
C PHE A 283 4.46 -4.52 13.46
N LYS A 284 4.61 -5.74 13.97
CA LYS A 284 5.62 -6.68 13.49
C LYS A 284 5.07 -7.38 12.24
N ILE A 285 5.87 -7.45 11.19
CA ILE A 285 5.53 -8.26 10.01
C ILE A 285 6.18 -9.64 10.12
N VAL A 286 5.43 -10.68 9.75
CA VAL A 286 5.89 -12.08 9.72
C VAL A 286 5.46 -12.67 8.38
N ASN A 287 6.36 -13.36 7.67
CA ASN A 287 5.97 -14.09 6.46
C ASN A 287 4.90 -15.13 6.81
N LYS A 288 3.91 -15.31 5.92
CA LYS A 288 2.91 -16.38 6.09
C LYS A 288 3.42 -17.77 5.73
N GLU A 289 4.56 -17.85 5.05
CA GLU A 289 5.16 -19.10 4.58
C GLU A 289 6.27 -19.62 5.51
N ASP A 290 6.59 -18.89 6.58
CA ASP A 290 7.59 -19.26 7.60
C ASP A 290 6.96 -19.94 8.84
#